data_AF-A0AAV5SSS8-F1
#
_entry.id   AF-A0AAV5SSS8-F1
#
_cell.length_a   1.000
_cell.length_b   1.000
_cell.length_c   1.000
_cell.angle_alpha   90.00
_cell.angle_beta   90.00
_cell.angle_gamma   90.00
#
_symmetry.space_group_name_H-M   'P 1'
#
loop_
_entity.id
_entity.type
_entity.pdbx_description
1 polymer ?
#
loop_
_entity_poly.entity_id
_entity_poly.type
_entity_poly.pdbx_seq_one_letter_code
_entity_poly.pdbx_strand_id
1 'polypeptide(L)' 'MWFSKKGRAYQHIFDGSTLPKEVYVGYVSTKAGACGSKWPVKRWSCLVSADMMYAGNLNSNAWYKGREQNGGIVHFWLW' A
#
# COMPACT_ATOMS: atom_id res chain seq x y z
N MET A 1 -2.83 -0.69 10.85
CA MET A 1 -2.90 -1.16 9.45
C MET A 1 -1.51 -1.70 9.08
N TRP A 2 -1.32 -3.03 9.02
CA TRP A 2 0.01 -3.64 8.89
C TRP A 2 0.07 -4.59 7.69
N PHE A 3 1.16 -4.54 6.91
CA PHE A 3 1.42 -5.47 5.81
C PHE A 3 2.46 -6.51 6.24
N SER A 4 2.26 -7.78 5.92
CA SER A 4 3.21 -8.87 6.18
C SER A 4 3.62 -9.57 4.89
N LYS A 5 4.91 -9.83 4.71
CA LYS A 5 5.44 -10.49 3.51
C LYS A 5 5.23 -12.00 3.63
N LYS A 6 4.47 -12.60 2.69
CA LYS A 6 4.36 -14.07 2.56
C LYS A 6 4.71 -14.51 1.14
N GLY A 7 5.74 -15.33 1.01
CA GLY A 7 6.29 -15.73 -0.28
C GLY A 7 6.72 -14.51 -1.10
N ARG A 8 6.09 -14.31 -2.26
CA ARG A 8 6.36 -13.20 -3.20
C ARG A 8 5.38 -12.03 -3.11
N ALA A 9 4.46 -12.01 -2.14
CA ALA A 9 3.44 -10.97 -2.02
C ALA A 9 3.43 -10.32 -0.62
N TYR A 10 3.02 -9.04 -0.57
CA TYR A 10 2.71 -8.34 0.68
C TYR A 10 1.23 -8.54 0.99
N GLN A 11 0.94 -9.08 2.16
CA GLN A 11 -0.42 -9.37 2.62
C GLN A 11 -0.88 -8.27 3.56
N HIS A 12 -2.06 -7.73 3.28
CA HIS A 12 -2.68 -6.76 4.16
C HIS A 12 -3.35 -7.47 5.34
N ILE A 13 -2.99 -7.09 6.58
CA ILE A 13 -3.55 -7.69 7.80
C ILE A 13 -4.53 -6.70 8.44
N PHE A 14 -5.80 -7.08 8.44
CA PHE A 14 -6.83 -6.46 9.27
C PHE A 14 -6.94 -7.26 10.57
N ASP A 15 -6.23 -6.82 11.61
CA ASP A 15 -6.40 -7.37 12.96
C ASP A 15 -7.72 -6.80 13.53
N GLY A 16 -8.81 -7.55 13.44
CA GLY A 16 -10.11 -7.06 13.91
C GLY A 16 -11.35 -7.90 13.66
N SER A 17 -11.33 -8.96 12.84
CA SER A 17 -12.52 -9.81 12.68
C SER A 17 -12.43 -11.05 13.55
N THR A 18 -13.37 -11.19 14.50
CA THR A 18 -13.60 -12.35 15.38
C THR A 18 -14.10 -13.61 14.66
N LEU A 19 -13.78 -13.77 13.37
CA LEU A 19 -14.17 -14.89 12.52
C LEU A 19 -12.92 -15.61 11.97
N PRO A 20 -12.99 -16.93 11.72
CA PRO A 20 -11.81 -17.75 11.49
C PRO A 20 -11.09 -17.38 10.19
N LYS A 21 -9.87 -16.83 10.31
CA LYS A 21 -8.71 -16.95 9.41
C LYS A 21 -8.86 -16.73 7.89
N GLU A 22 -10.00 -16.28 7.39
CA GLU A 22 -10.14 -15.90 5.97
C GLU A 22 -9.73 -14.45 5.77
N VAL A 23 -8.41 -14.27 5.75
CA VAL A 23 -7.79 -13.09 5.16
C VAL A 23 -8.22 -13.08 3.69
N TYR A 24 -9.13 -12.19 3.31
CA TYR A 24 -9.34 -11.84 1.91
C TYR A 24 -8.07 -11.14 1.40
N VAL A 25 -7.10 -11.95 0.97
CA VAL A 25 -5.85 -11.52 0.33
C VAL A 25 -6.16 -11.22 -1.13
N GLY A 26 -6.39 -9.95 -1.44
CA GLY A 26 -6.31 -9.48 -2.83
C GLY A 26 -4.86 -9.60 -3.32
N TYR A 27 -4.64 -10.20 -4.49
CA TYR A 27 -3.34 -10.14 -5.16
C TYR A 27 -3.05 -8.69 -5.56
N VAL A 28 -1.88 -8.18 -5.16
CA VAL A 28 -1.32 -6.94 -5.70
C VAL A 28 -0.09 -7.27 -6.52
N SER A 29 0.07 -6.61 -7.66
CA SER A 29 1.24 -6.85 -8.50
C SER A 29 2.43 -6.04 -8.00
N THR A 30 3.63 -6.62 -8.03
CA THR A 30 4.87 -5.86 -7.81
C THR A 30 5.49 -5.36 -9.12
N LYS A 31 4.89 -5.70 -10.26
CA LYS A 31 5.36 -5.36 -11.60
C LYS A 31 4.27 -4.60 -12.38
N ALA A 32 4.64 -3.46 -12.96
CA ALA A 32 3.76 -2.71 -13.84
C ALA A 32 3.21 -3.60 -14.97
N GLY A 33 1.90 -3.55 -15.20
CA GLY A 33 1.21 -4.23 -16.29
C GLY A 33 0.97 -5.73 -16.08
N ALA A 34 1.44 -6.34 -14.98
CA ALA A 34 1.15 -7.76 -14.74
C ALA A 34 -0.34 -7.93 -14.47
N CYS A 35 -0.99 -8.79 -15.25
CA CYS A 35 -2.45 -8.95 -15.23
C CYS A 35 -3.13 -7.58 -15.21
N GLY A 36 -2.88 -6.68 -16.16
CA GLY A 36 -3.61 -5.40 -16.25
C GLY A 36 -3.41 -4.38 -15.12
N SER A 37 -2.58 -4.65 -14.11
CA SER A 37 -2.29 -3.71 -13.02
C SER A 37 -1.51 -2.48 -13.51
N LYS A 38 -2.14 -1.30 -13.46
CA LYS A 38 -1.59 -0.06 -14.03
C LYS A 38 -1.42 1.07 -13.03
N TRP A 39 -2.02 0.98 -11.85
CA TRP A 39 -1.99 2.05 -10.88
C TRP A 39 -0.80 1.88 -9.93
N PRO A 40 0.23 2.74 -10.01
CA PRO A 40 1.36 2.67 -9.09
C PRO A 40 0.93 3.13 -7.71
N VAL A 41 1.27 2.36 -6.68
CA VAL A 41 1.03 2.72 -5.29
C VAL A 41 2.36 2.94 -4.57
N LYS A 42 2.53 4.13 -4.02
CA LYS A 42 3.69 4.54 -3.23
C LYS A 42 3.31 4.67 -1.76
N ARG A 43 4.33 4.79 -0.91
CA ARG A 43 4.18 4.94 0.53
C ARG A 43 4.43 6.37 0.97
N TRP A 44 3.58 6.88 1.85
CA TRP A 44 3.59 8.27 2.32
C TRP A 44 3.49 8.32 3.84
N SER A 45 4.26 9.20 4.48
CA SER A 45 4.00 9.59 5.87
C SER A 45 3.07 10.79 5.94
N CYS A 46 2.26 10.83 6.99
CA CYS A 46 1.42 11.98 7.27
C CYS A 46 2.20 13.09 8.01
N LEU A 47 1.75 14.34 7.87
CA LEU A 47 2.22 15.48 8.64
C LEU A 47 1.67 15.48 10.07
N VAL A 48 0.41 15.05 10.23
CA VAL A 48 -0.36 15.23 11.47
C VAL A 48 -0.61 13.92 12.24
N SER A 49 -0.23 12.78 11.68
CA SER A 49 -0.35 11.47 12.31
C SER A 49 0.93 10.65 12.09
N ALA A 50 1.19 9.70 12.99
CA ALA A 50 2.21 8.66 12.80
C ALA A 50 1.77 7.59 11.77
N ASP A 51 0.54 7.69 11.25
CA ASP A 51 0.00 6.74 10.28
C ASP A 51 0.71 6.79 8.93
N MET A 52 0.77 5.60 8.32
CA MET A 52 1.33 5.35 7.01
C MET A 52 0.22 5.22 5.97
N MET A 53 0.35 5.91 4.83
CA MET A 53 -0.61 5.88 3.74
C MET A 53 -0.02 5.25 2.48
N TYR A 54 -0.86 4.51 1.75
CA TYR A 54 -0.51 3.90 0.46
C TYR A 54 -1.39 4.52 -0.62
N ALA A 55 -0.79 5.24 -1.55
CA ALA A 55 -1.50 5.96 -2.61
C ALA A 55 -0.58 6.28 -3.79
N GLY A 56 -1.15 6.63 -4.93
CA GLY A 56 -0.39 6.98 -6.14
C GLY A 56 0.39 8.28 -6.01
N ASN A 57 -0.30 9.42 -6.07
CA ASN A 57 0.32 10.74 -5.91
C ASN A 57 -0.48 11.56 -4.90
N LEU A 58 0.14 11.96 -3.79
CA LEU A 58 -0.47 12.81 -2.76
C LEU A 58 0.22 14.18 -2.65
N ASN A 59 0.97 14.61 -3.65
CA ASN A 59 1.66 15.90 -3.62
C ASN A 59 0.70 17.11 -3.63
N SER A 60 -0.56 16.93 -4.04
CA SER A 60 -1.61 17.93 -3.93
C SER A 60 -2.27 17.98 -2.54
N ASN A 61 -2.05 16.99 -1.68
CA ASN A 61 -2.60 16.94 -0.34
C ASN A 61 -1.62 17.56 0.67
N ALA A 62 -2.05 18.61 1.37
CA ALA A 62 -1.23 19.35 2.32
C ALA A 62 -0.63 18.48 3.45
N TRP A 63 -1.29 17.38 3.82
CA TRP A 63 -0.81 16.48 4.87
C TRP A 63 0.27 15.50 4.42
N TYR A 64 0.44 15.29 3.11
CA TYR A 64 1.36 14.28 2.55
C TYR A 64 2.35 14.86 1.55
N LYS A 65 2.18 16.12 1.14
CA LYS A 65 3.05 16.81 0.18
C LYS A 65 4.51 16.76 0.62
N GLY A 66 5.38 16.25 -0.26
CA GLY A 66 6.82 16.11 0.01
C GLY A 66 7.17 15.06 1.07
N ARG A 67 6.22 14.22 1.50
CA ARG A 67 6.41 13.18 2.52
C ARG A 67 6.36 11.76 1.92
N GLU A 68 6.73 11.65 0.65
CA GLU A 68 6.92 10.39 -0.04
C GLU A 68 8.08 9.62 0.64
N GLN A 69 7.84 8.37 1.00
CA GLN A 69 8.85 7.54 1.65
C GLN A 69 9.63 6.69 0.65
N ASN A 70 10.78 6.17 1.10
CA ASN A 70 11.64 5.29 0.30
C ASN A 70 12.03 5.90 -1.05
N GLY A 71 12.23 7.22 -1.11
CA GLY A 71 12.57 7.93 -2.34
C GLY A 71 11.48 7.90 -3.43
N GLY A 72 10.21 7.66 -3.06
CA GLY A 72 9.09 7.64 -4.01
C GLY A 72 8.99 6.36 -4.83
N ILE A 73 9.67 5.29 -4.42
CA ILE A 73 9.61 3.98 -5.07
C ILE A 73 8.18 3.42 -5.00
N VAL A 74 7.70 2.88 -6.13
CA VAL A 74 6.43 2.16 -6.21
C VAL A 74 6.53 0.85 -5.43
N HIS A 75 5.62 0.65 -4.50
CA HIS A 75 5.60 -0.52 -3.62
C HIS A 75 4.81 -1.69 -4.24
N PHE A 76 3.70 -1.40 -4.90
CA PHE A 76 2.88 -2.34 -5.66
C PHE A 76 1.99 -1.62 -6.66
N TRP A 77 1.31 -2.38 -7.50
CA TRP A 77 0.44 -1.94 -8.57
C TRP A 77 -0.96 -2.54 -8.39
N LEU A 78 -1.98 -1.70 -8.59
CA LEU A 78 -3.40 -2.07 -8.57
C LEU A 78 -3.99 -2.06 -9.99
N TRP A 79 -5.10 -2.77 -10.17
CA TRP A 79 -5.91 -2.77 -11.40
C TRP A 79 -6.63 -1.44 -11.61
#